data_AF-A0A957Q0H6-F1
#
_entry.id   AF-A0A957Q0H6-F1
#
_cell.length_a   1.000
_cell.length_b   1.000
_cell.length_c   1.000
_cell.angle_alpha   90.00
_cell.angle_beta   90.00
_cell.angle_gamma   90.00
#
_symmetry.space_group_name_H-M   'P 1'
#
loop_
_entity.id
_entity.type
_entity.pdbx_description
1 polymer ?
#
loop_
_entity_poly.entity_id
_entity_poly.type
_entity_poly.pdbx_seq_one_letter_code
_entity_poly.pdbx_strand_id
1 'polypeptide(L)'
;MLPKDQELFEFVRQKLYVAAVCDVLDGQGCRHQAMHHRLRPLLPDIRNCGFVGRARTVRWMETDYIVEEDPYGLEIDFMDTLTGGDVVVHSTDFSGTNAPWGELMTTIAMRNGAVGCICDSQVRDVVQIIDMGFPVYYTGIRPLDSMGRARVMAYDVPVTCGEVLVQPG
;
A
#
# COMPACT_ATOMS: atom_id res chain seq x y z
N MET A 1 -0.08 -4.72 -17.25
CA MET A 1 -1.33 -3.99 -17.46
C MET A 1 -2.08 -4.55 -18.66
N LEU A 2 -3.31 -5.06 -18.49
CA LEU A 2 -4.14 -5.44 -19.64
C LEU A 2 -4.66 -4.17 -20.33
N PRO A 3 -4.82 -4.12 -21.66
CA PRO A 3 -5.32 -2.92 -22.36
C PRO A 3 -6.64 -2.37 -21.79
N LYS A 4 -7.49 -3.25 -21.23
CA LYS A 4 -8.73 -2.88 -20.55
C LYS A 4 -8.53 -2.15 -19.22
N ASP A 5 -7.43 -2.39 -18.51
CA ASP A 5 -7.18 -1.78 -17.21
C ASP A 5 -6.89 -0.29 -17.35
N GLN A 6 -6.20 0.11 -18.41
CA GLN A 6 -5.89 1.52 -18.63
C GLN A 6 -7.16 2.34 -18.87
N GLU A 7 -8.06 1.86 -19.74
CA GLU A 7 -9.35 2.49 -19.99
C GLU A 7 -10.23 2.51 -18.72
N LEU A 8 -10.25 1.41 -17.98
CA LEU A 8 -10.99 1.32 -16.72
C LEU A 8 -10.49 2.32 -15.68
N PHE A 9 -9.18 2.38 -15.45
CA PHE A 9 -8.60 3.28 -14.45
C PHE A 9 -8.78 4.73 -14.83
N GLU A 10 -8.69 5.07 -16.12
CA GLU A 10 -8.98 6.42 -16.59
C GLU A 10 -10.45 6.80 -16.37
N PHE A 11 -11.39 5.89 -16.67
CA PHE A 11 -12.80 6.09 -16.37
C PHE A 11 -13.03 6.33 -14.87
N VAL A 12 -12.43 5.50 -14.00
CA VAL A 12 -12.56 5.65 -12.54
C VAL A 12 -12.05 7.02 -12.10
N ARG A 13 -10.86 7.44 -12.53
CA ARG A 13 -10.27 8.74 -12.15
C ARG A 13 -11.12 9.93 -12.60
N GLN A 14 -11.70 9.86 -13.80
CA GLN A 14 -12.43 10.99 -14.39
C GLN A 14 -13.89 11.09 -13.95
N LYS A 15 -14.53 9.95 -13.62
CA LYS A 15 -15.99 9.87 -13.48
C LYS A 15 -16.46 9.48 -12.09
N LEU A 16 -15.61 8.89 -11.26
CA LEU A 16 -15.99 8.37 -9.95
C LEU A 16 -15.27 9.11 -8.82
N TYR A 17 -15.88 9.09 -7.65
CA TYR A 17 -15.26 9.46 -6.39
C TYR A 17 -15.55 8.36 -5.36
N VAL A 18 -14.67 8.19 -4.37
CA VAL A 18 -14.67 7.04 -3.47
C VAL A 18 -16.03 6.85 -2.77
N ALA A 19 -16.66 7.92 -2.29
CA ALA A 19 -17.96 7.83 -1.62
C ALA A 19 -19.08 7.27 -2.53
N ALA A 20 -19.15 7.68 -3.81
CA ALA A 20 -20.11 7.10 -4.76
C ALA A 20 -19.85 5.60 -5.02
N VAL A 21 -18.58 5.18 -5.05
CA VAL A 21 -18.23 3.76 -5.19
C VAL A 21 -18.71 2.99 -3.96
N CYS A 22 -18.51 3.52 -2.75
CA CYS A 22 -19.03 2.93 -1.52
C CYS A 22 -20.56 2.80 -1.54
N ASP A 23 -21.29 3.84 -1.93
CA ASP A 23 -22.76 3.82 -1.99
C ASP A 23 -23.29 2.74 -2.95
N VAL A 24 -22.63 2.57 -4.11
CA VAL A 24 -22.96 1.52 -5.08
C VAL A 24 -22.69 0.13 -4.52
N LEU A 25 -21.54 -0.07 -3.85
CA LEU A 25 -21.19 -1.34 -3.22
C LEU A 25 -22.15 -1.69 -2.07
N ASP A 26 -22.55 -0.70 -1.28
CA ASP A 26 -23.57 -0.83 -0.24
C ASP A 26 -24.92 -1.30 -0.80
N GLY A 27 -25.34 -0.72 -1.93
CA GLY A 27 -26.53 -1.14 -2.67
C GLY A 27 -26.47 -2.58 -3.20
N GLN A 28 -25.26 -3.12 -3.41
CA GLN A 28 -25.01 -4.51 -3.80
C GLN A 28 -24.80 -5.45 -2.59
N GLY A 29 -24.86 -4.93 -1.37
CA GLY A 29 -24.63 -5.70 -0.14
C GLY A 29 -23.17 -5.81 0.29
N CYS A 30 -22.23 -5.21 -0.44
CA CYS A 30 -20.81 -5.16 -0.11
C CYS A 30 -20.49 -4.00 0.84
N ARG A 31 -20.91 -4.11 2.10
CA ARG A 31 -20.88 -3.00 3.08
C ARG A 31 -19.55 -2.77 3.81
N HIS A 32 -18.60 -3.70 3.71
CA HIS A 32 -17.32 -3.67 4.44
C HIS A 32 -16.14 -3.46 3.49
N GLN A 33 -16.22 -2.43 2.64
CA GLN A 33 -15.25 -2.18 1.56
C GLN A 33 -14.41 -0.90 1.76
N ALA A 34 -14.74 -0.10 2.78
CA ALA A 34 -13.95 1.06 3.16
C ALA A 34 -13.00 0.70 4.30
N MET A 35 -11.72 1.02 4.15
CA MET A 35 -10.71 0.81 5.18
C MET A 35 -10.92 1.73 6.39
N HIS A 36 -10.46 1.29 7.55
CA HIS A 36 -10.55 2.02 8.81
C HIS A 36 -9.92 3.42 8.71
N HIS A 37 -10.61 4.42 9.26
CA HIS A 37 -10.28 5.86 9.16
C HIS A 37 -8.91 6.28 9.74
N ARG A 38 -8.22 5.38 10.45
CA ARG A 38 -6.84 5.57 10.93
C ARG A 38 -5.85 5.73 9.78
N LEU A 39 -6.16 5.17 8.61
CA LEU A 39 -5.37 5.32 7.40
C LEU A 39 -5.62 6.72 6.85
N ARG A 40 -4.58 7.56 6.90
CA ARG A 40 -4.63 8.96 6.44
C ARG A 40 -3.64 9.16 5.28
N PRO A 41 -3.95 10.06 4.33
CA PRO A 41 -3.03 10.36 3.25
C PRO A 41 -1.79 11.10 3.78
N LEU A 42 -0.62 10.78 3.21
CA LEU A 42 0.64 11.45 3.53
C LEU A 42 0.80 12.79 2.80
N LEU A 43 0.36 12.86 1.55
CA LEU A 43 0.49 14.08 0.76
C LEU A 43 -0.39 15.20 1.37
N PRO A 44 0.15 16.43 1.52
CA PRO A 44 -0.58 17.54 2.12
C PRO A 44 -1.73 18.05 1.25
N ASP A 45 -1.60 17.92 -0.08
CA ASP A 45 -2.68 18.25 -1.01
C ASP A 45 -3.61 17.05 -1.21
N ILE A 46 -4.77 17.11 -0.53
CA ILE A 46 -5.79 16.07 -0.61
C ILE A 46 -6.37 15.87 -2.01
N ARG A 47 -6.21 16.82 -2.93
CA ARG A 47 -6.65 16.65 -4.33
C ARG A 47 -5.73 15.71 -5.11
N ASN A 48 -4.49 15.54 -4.65
CA ASN A 48 -3.46 14.74 -5.29
C ASN A 48 -3.14 13.44 -4.51
N CYS A 49 -3.94 13.09 -3.50
CA CYS A 49 -3.73 11.88 -2.70
C CYS A 49 -4.57 10.67 -3.17
N GLY A 50 -5.38 10.82 -4.23
CA GLY A 50 -6.22 9.74 -4.77
C GLY A 50 -5.50 8.93 -5.86
N PHE A 51 -5.70 7.61 -5.85
CA PHE A 51 -5.18 6.71 -6.88
C PHE A 51 -6.12 5.50 -7.10
N VAL A 52 -5.91 4.81 -8.22
CA VAL A 52 -6.63 3.58 -8.60
C VAL A 52 -5.67 2.67 -9.35
N GLY A 53 -5.72 1.37 -9.04
CA GLY A 53 -4.88 0.34 -9.64
C GLY A 53 -5.25 -1.06 -9.15
N ARG A 54 -4.44 -2.06 -9.54
CA ARG A 54 -4.59 -3.47 -9.10
C ARG A 54 -3.92 -3.68 -7.74
N ALA A 55 -4.54 -4.41 -6.82
CA ALA A 55 -3.93 -4.65 -5.52
C ALA A 55 -2.77 -5.65 -5.63
N ARG A 56 -1.58 -5.24 -5.18
CA ARG A 56 -0.41 -6.09 -4.95
C ARG A 56 -0.21 -6.21 -3.44
N THR A 57 -0.67 -7.30 -2.87
CA THR A 57 -0.80 -7.47 -1.42
C THR A 57 0.48 -8.03 -0.80
N VAL A 58 0.86 -7.55 0.37
CA VAL A 58 2.06 -8.00 1.09
C VAL A 58 1.70 -8.38 2.51
N ARG A 59 2.00 -9.63 2.90
CA ARG A 59 1.81 -10.14 4.25
C ARG A 59 3.08 -9.95 5.06
N TRP A 60 2.98 -9.09 6.07
CA TRP A 60 4.04 -8.82 7.03
C TRP A 60 3.78 -9.49 8.38
N MET A 61 4.84 -9.92 9.04
CA MET A 61 4.79 -10.46 10.40
C MET A 61 5.99 -9.99 11.22
N GLU A 62 5.78 -9.78 12.51
CA GLU A 62 6.84 -9.42 13.45
C GLU A 62 7.87 -10.54 13.61
N THR A 63 9.09 -10.15 13.96
CA THR A 63 10.20 -11.04 14.32
C THR A 63 11.06 -10.41 15.39
N ASP A 64 11.65 -11.24 16.26
CA ASP A 64 12.59 -10.83 17.31
C ASP A 64 14.05 -11.17 16.96
N TYR A 65 14.30 -11.64 15.74
CA TYR A 65 15.62 -12.03 15.27
C TYR A 65 15.88 -11.56 13.84
N ILE A 66 17.17 -11.45 13.50
CA ILE A 66 17.66 -11.11 12.17
C ILE A 66 17.98 -12.41 11.43
N VAL A 67 17.55 -12.51 10.17
CA VAL A 67 18.07 -13.54 9.24
C VAL A 67 19.26 -12.93 8.53
N GLU A 68 20.47 -13.32 8.92
CA GLU A 68 21.70 -12.63 8.50
C GLU A 68 21.97 -12.74 6.99
N GLU A 69 21.66 -13.90 6.39
CA GLU A 69 21.92 -14.13 4.96
C GLU A 69 21.01 -13.30 4.05
N ASP A 70 19.76 -13.07 4.48
CA ASP A 70 18.74 -12.42 3.68
C ASP A 70 17.66 -11.75 4.56
N PRO A 71 17.99 -10.58 5.16
CA PRO A 71 17.10 -9.92 6.10
C PRO A 71 15.80 -9.43 5.46
N TYR A 72 15.83 -9.06 4.17
CA TYR A 72 14.73 -8.44 3.44
C TYR A 72 14.03 -9.41 2.47
N GLY A 73 14.75 -10.34 1.85
CA GLY A 73 14.23 -11.44 1.02
C GLY A 73 13.02 -11.11 0.17
N LEU A 74 11.88 -11.70 0.53
CA LEU A 74 10.61 -11.56 -0.18
C LEU A 74 10.14 -10.10 -0.35
N GLU A 75 10.61 -9.17 0.47
CA GLU A 75 10.35 -7.73 0.29
C GLU A 75 10.99 -7.21 -1.00
N ILE A 76 12.26 -7.52 -1.24
CA ILE A 76 12.98 -7.09 -2.43
C ILE A 76 12.39 -7.79 -3.67
N ASP A 77 12.17 -9.12 -3.57
CA ASP A 77 11.55 -9.90 -4.65
C ASP A 77 10.18 -9.31 -5.03
N PHE A 78 9.35 -8.99 -4.04
CA PHE A 78 8.05 -8.35 -4.27
C PHE A 78 8.20 -7.03 -5.02
N MET A 79 9.06 -6.12 -4.52
CA MET A 79 9.24 -4.80 -5.09
C MET A 79 9.71 -4.85 -6.54
N ASP A 80 10.60 -5.79 -6.88
CA ASP A 80 11.10 -5.99 -8.25
C ASP A 80 10.04 -6.55 -9.22
N THR A 81 8.97 -7.18 -8.70
CA THR A 81 7.86 -7.68 -9.54
C THR A 81 6.75 -6.66 -9.77
N LEU A 82 6.84 -5.46 -9.21
CA LEU A 82 5.83 -4.41 -9.43
C LEU A 82 5.78 -3.98 -10.90
N THR A 83 4.59 -3.62 -11.36
CA THR A 83 4.36 -3.16 -12.73
C THR A 83 3.43 -1.95 -12.78
N GLY A 84 3.33 -1.35 -13.98
CA GLY A 84 2.48 -0.21 -14.25
C GLY A 84 1.02 -0.44 -13.85
N GLY A 85 0.50 0.42 -12.96
CA GLY A 85 -0.88 0.35 -12.47
C GLY A 85 -1.07 -0.44 -11.18
N ASP A 86 -0.01 -0.92 -10.56
CA ASP A 86 -0.08 -1.64 -9.28
C ASP A 86 -0.25 -0.67 -8.09
N VAL A 87 -1.05 -1.09 -7.11
CA VAL A 87 -1.19 -0.47 -5.79
C VAL A 87 -0.61 -1.43 -4.76
N VAL A 88 0.42 -0.99 -4.05
CA VAL A 88 0.99 -1.80 -2.96
C VAL A 88 0.05 -1.76 -1.77
N VAL A 89 -0.34 -2.91 -1.25
CA VAL A 89 -1.23 -3.04 -0.09
C VAL A 89 -0.54 -3.85 1.00
N HIS A 90 -0.13 -3.16 2.05
CA HIS A 90 0.52 -3.75 3.20
C HIS A 90 -0.52 -4.29 4.18
N SER A 91 -0.35 -5.54 4.63
CA SER A 91 -1.20 -6.09 5.68
C SER A 91 -1.09 -5.28 6.98
N THR A 92 -2.15 -5.28 7.77
CA THR A 92 -2.21 -4.63 9.07
C THR A 92 -1.07 -5.07 9.99
N ASP A 93 -0.32 -4.09 10.48
CA ASP A 93 0.66 -4.20 11.54
C ASP A 93 0.08 -3.56 12.82
N PHE A 94 -0.41 -4.41 13.72
CA PHE A 94 -0.99 -3.95 14.99
C PHE A 94 0.05 -3.45 15.98
N SER A 95 1.31 -3.83 15.80
CA SER A 95 2.37 -3.52 16.74
C SER A 95 2.89 -2.09 16.57
N GLY A 96 2.93 -1.62 15.32
CA GLY A 96 3.54 -0.34 14.94
C GLY A 96 4.99 -0.20 15.43
N THR A 97 5.73 -1.30 15.55
CA THR A 97 7.10 -1.33 16.11
C THR A 97 8.17 -0.87 15.11
N ASN A 98 7.84 -0.85 13.83
CA ASN A 98 8.73 -0.51 12.72
C ASN A 98 8.01 0.37 11.68
N ALA A 99 8.73 0.83 10.67
CA ALA A 99 8.22 1.56 9.51
C ALA A 99 8.72 0.89 8.21
N PRO A 100 7.94 -0.02 7.61
CA PRO A 100 8.39 -0.82 6.46
C PRO A 100 8.38 -0.04 5.15
N TRP A 101 7.70 1.11 5.09
CA TRP A 101 7.66 1.95 3.89
C TRP A 101 8.41 3.27 4.10
N GLY A 102 9.34 3.57 3.18
CA GLY A 102 10.21 4.76 3.20
C GLY A 102 10.57 5.26 1.80
N GLU A 103 11.61 6.08 1.70
CA GLU A 103 12.08 6.68 0.44
C GLU A 103 12.47 5.59 -0.57
N LEU A 104 13.24 4.60 -0.14
CA LEU A 104 13.76 3.55 -1.03
C LEU A 104 12.61 2.75 -1.67
N MET A 105 11.63 2.34 -0.85
CA MET A 105 10.46 1.59 -1.34
C MET A 105 9.63 2.44 -2.30
N THR A 106 9.44 3.72 -1.98
CA THR A 106 8.76 4.67 -2.86
C THR A 106 9.48 4.82 -4.19
N THR A 107 10.82 4.92 -4.17
CA THR A 107 11.65 5.07 -5.37
C THR A 107 11.51 3.87 -6.29
N ILE A 108 11.59 2.66 -5.75
CA ILE A 108 11.44 1.43 -6.52
C ILE A 108 10.02 1.29 -7.05
N ALA A 109 9.00 1.57 -6.23
CA ALA A 109 7.60 1.54 -6.63
C ALA A 109 7.33 2.48 -7.83
N MET A 110 7.80 3.72 -7.75
CA MET A 110 7.67 4.70 -8.83
C MET A 110 8.43 4.28 -10.09
N ARG A 111 9.68 3.80 -9.95
CA ARG A 111 10.48 3.27 -11.06
C ARG A 111 9.72 2.18 -11.82
N ASN A 112 9.03 1.31 -11.09
CA ASN A 112 8.30 0.16 -11.65
C ASN A 112 6.85 0.52 -12.09
N GLY A 113 6.39 1.75 -11.86
CA GLY A 113 5.11 2.26 -12.34
C GLY A 113 3.91 1.99 -11.40
N ALA A 114 4.17 1.65 -10.14
CA ALA A 114 3.13 1.61 -9.12
C ALA A 114 2.51 3.01 -8.94
N VAL A 115 1.23 3.05 -8.59
CA VAL A 115 0.43 4.30 -8.55
C VAL A 115 0.16 4.81 -7.14
N GLY A 116 0.45 4.01 -6.13
CA GLY A 116 0.26 4.37 -4.72
C GLY A 116 0.54 3.21 -3.78
N CYS A 117 0.59 3.52 -2.48
CA CYS A 117 0.74 2.52 -1.43
C CYS A 117 -0.30 2.74 -0.33
N ILE A 118 -0.85 1.65 0.19
CA ILE A 118 -1.63 1.62 1.42
C ILE A 118 -0.81 0.81 2.43
N CYS A 119 -0.18 1.51 3.36
CA CYS A 119 0.63 0.94 4.42
C CYS A 119 -0.15 0.97 5.74
N ASP A 120 -0.86 -0.10 6.09
CA ASP A 120 -1.51 -0.23 7.42
C ASP A 120 -0.49 -0.56 8.52
N SER A 121 0.56 0.28 8.59
CA SER A 121 1.68 0.33 9.52
C SER A 121 2.18 1.78 9.60
N GLN A 122 3.36 1.98 10.20
CA GLN A 122 4.05 3.27 10.25
C GLN A 122 4.90 3.49 8.99
N VAL A 123 5.27 4.73 8.70
CA VAL A 123 6.15 5.07 7.57
C VAL A 123 7.33 5.92 8.04
N ARG A 124 8.40 5.93 7.24
CA ARG A 124 9.60 6.76 7.46
C ARG A 124 9.92 7.59 6.22
N ASP A 125 10.93 8.46 6.31
CA ASP A 125 11.41 9.31 5.21
C ASP A 125 10.31 10.17 4.56
N VAL A 126 9.35 10.63 5.37
CA VAL A 126 8.12 11.27 4.89
C VAL A 126 8.37 12.54 4.08
N VAL A 127 9.43 13.28 4.40
CA VAL A 127 9.79 14.50 3.65
C VAL A 127 10.15 14.13 2.21
N GLN A 128 10.99 13.11 2.04
CA GLN A 128 11.39 12.60 0.74
C GLN A 128 10.19 12.06 -0.04
N ILE A 129 9.32 11.27 0.60
CA ILE A 129 8.10 10.73 -0.06
C ILE A 129 7.18 11.87 -0.52
N ILE A 130 7.01 12.92 0.29
CA ILE A 130 6.21 14.10 -0.06
C ILE A 130 6.83 14.84 -1.25
N ASP A 131 8.15 15.06 -1.24
CA ASP A 131 8.87 15.73 -2.34
C ASP A 131 8.77 14.94 -3.66
N MET A 132 8.71 13.60 -3.57
CA MET A 132 8.48 12.72 -4.72
C MET A 132 7.03 12.74 -5.23
N GLY A 133 6.08 13.27 -4.45
CA GLY A 133 4.66 13.34 -4.82
C GLY A 133 3.96 11.99 -4.90
N PHE A 134 4.50 10.93 -4.29
CA PHE A 134 3.91 9.60 -4.33
C PHE A 134 2.84 9.43 -3.25
N PRO A 135 1.60 9.03 -3.61
CA PRO A 135 0.52 8.94 -2.64
C PRO A 135 0.66 7.68 -1.77
N VAL A 136 0.74 7.90 -0.46
CA VAL A 136 0.78 6.85 0.57
C VAL A 136 -0.33 7.09 1.59
N TYR A 137 -1.12 6.06 1.89
CA TYR A 137 -2.00 6.03 3.06
C TYR A 137 -1.33 5.24 4.18
N TYR A 138 -1.35 5.76 5.39
CA TYR A 138 -0.57 5.23 6.50
C TYR A 138 -1.21 5.50 7.87
N THR A 139 -0.68 4.89 8.94
CA THR A 139 -1.23 5.04 10.30
C THR A 139 -0.42 5.93 11.24
N GLY A 140 0.88 6.11 11.00
CA GLY A 140 1.75 7.01 11.76
C GLY A 140 3.19 7.05 11.25
N ILE A 141 4.04 7.88 11.87
CA ILE A 141 5.41 8.12 11.40
C ILE A 141 6.40 7.60 12.46
N ARG A 142 7.36 6.77 12.04
CA ARG A 142 8.45 6.28 12.89
C ARG A 142 9.78 6.25 12.14
N PRO A 143 10.92 6.40 12.83
CA PRO A 143 12.23 6.40 12.17
C PRO A 143 12.88 4.99 12.07
N LEU A 144 12.20 3.93 12.53
CA LEU A 144 12.81 2.60 12.71
C LEU A 144 12.57 1.69 11.50
N ASP A 145 13.62 1.03 11.04
CA ASP A 145 13.54 0.00 9.98
C ASP A 145 12.84 -1.28 10.45
N SER A 146 12.48 -2.14 9.48
CA SER A 146 11.89 -3.46 9.69
C SER A 146 12.91 -4.53 10.11
N MET A 147 14.20 -4.38 9.78
CA MET A 147 15.21 -5.41 10.05
C MET A 147 15.26 -5.82 11.53
N GLY A 148 15.01 -7.10 11.80
CA GLY A 148 14.93 -7.65 13.16
C GLY A 148 13.70 -7.22 13.96
N ARG A 149 12.65 -6.72 13.29
CA ARG A 149 11.35 -6.31 13.86
C ARG A 149 10.18 -6.90 13.12
N ALA A 150 10.25 -6.93 11.80
CA ALA A 150 9.25 -7.55 10.95
C ALA A 150 9.86 -7.99 9.61
N ARG A 151 9.18 -8.91 8.93
CA ARG A 151 9.58 -9.41 7.60
C ARG A 151 8.35 -9.69 6.74
N VAL A 152 8.54 -9.64 5.43
CA VAL A 152 7.59 -10.14 4.46
C VAL A 152 7.57 -11.67 4.51
N MET A 153 6.38 -12.24 4.74
CA MET A 153 6.17 -13.68 4.81
C MET A 153 5.57 -14.25 3.52
N ALA A 154 4.84 -13.42 2.78
CA ALA A 154 4.26 -13.74 1.48
C ALA A 154 3.84 -12.45 0.77
N TYR A 155 3.73 -12.50 -0.55
CA TYR A 155 3.09 -11.46 -1.35
C TYR A 155 2.10 -12.10 -2.34
N ASP A 156 1.18 -11.29 -2.88
CA ASP A 156 0.10 -11.72 -3.75
C ASP A 156 -0.76 -12.84 -3.14
N VAL A 157 -1.04 -12.70 -1.84
CA VAL A 157 -1.95 -13.54 -1.05
C VAL A 157 -3.03 -12.67 -0.39
N PRO A 158 -4.18 -13.23 0.04
CA PRO A 158 -5.17 -12.45 0.76
C PRO A 158 -4.59 -11.84 2.05
N VAL A 159 -4.82 -10.55 2.28
CA VAL A 159 -4.38 -9.84 3.49
C VAL A 159 -5.50 -9.02 4.08
N THR A 160 -5.48 -8.81 5.39
CA THR A 160 -6.30 -7.76 6.02
C THR A 160 -5.52 -6.45 6.01
N CYS A 161 -6.13 -5.37 5.54
CA CYS A 161 -5.58 -4.02 5.54
C CYS A 161 -6.71 -3.06 5.89
N GLY A 162 -6.54 -2.27 6.95
CA GLY A 162 -7.57 -1.33 7.41
C GLY A 162 -8.90 -2.02 7.75
N GLU A 163 -8.87 -3.22 8.33
CA GLU A 163 -10.07 -4.04 8.63
C GLU A 163 -10.83 -4.57 7.40
N VAL A 164 -10.28 -4.41 6.20
CA VAL A 164 -10.83 -4.97 4.96
C VAL A 164 -9.98 -6.14 4.50
N LEU A 165 -10.61 -7.24 4.10
CA LEU A 165 -9.93 -8.35 3.43
C LEU A 165 -9.68 -7.96 1.96
N VAL A 166 -8.41 -7.81 1.60
CA VAL A 166 -7.96 -7.47 0.25
C VAL A 166 -7.43 -8.74 -0.43
N GLN A 167 -8.01 -9.06 -1.58
CA GLN A 167 -7.50 -10.07 -2.50
C GLN A 167 -6.48 -9.42 -3.44
N PRO A 168 -5.43 -10.12 -3.89
CA PRO A 168 -4.59 -9.62 -4.96
C PRO A 168 -5.38 -9.48 -6.27
N GLY A 169 -5.07 -8.43 -7.06
CA GLY A 169 -5.68 -8.13 -8.36
C GLY A 169 -6.70 -6.99 -8.37
#